data_AF-B3H0V5-F1
#
_entry.id   AF-B3H0V5-F1
#
_cell.length_a   1.000
_cell.length_b   1.000
_cell.length_c   1.000
_cell.angle_alpha   90.00
_cell.angle_beta   90.00
_cell.angle_gamma   90.00
#
_symmetry.space_group_name_H-M   'P 1'
#
loop_
_entity.id
_entity.type
_entity.pdbx_description
1 polymer ?
#
loop_
_entity_poly.entity_id
_entity_poly.type
_entity_poly.pdbx_seq_one_letter_code
_entity_poly.pdbx_strand_id
1 'polypeptide(L)' 'MKNKRYKRPNKSQIREYKAYLDAVKTMYEDMPDGAYFAILIDSTESWLNENNLGHLDAHDFYHQYG' A
#
# COMPACT_ATOMS: atom_id res chain seq x y z
N MET A 1 -4.57 7.99 29.73
CA MET A 1 -4.02 7.95 28.35
C MET A 1 -5.16 7.58 27.41
N LYS A 2 -5.50 8.42 26.41
CA LYS A 2 -6.54 8.08 25.43
C LYS A 2 -5.98 7.03 24.48
N ASN A 3 -6.54 5.82 24.47
CA ASN A 3 -6.21 4.79 23.49
C ASN A 3 -6.50 5.33 22.09
N LYS A 4 -5.45 5.62 21.31
CA LYS A 4 -5.60 5.91 19.88
C LYS A 4 -6.13 4.63 19.22
N ARG A 5 -7.42 4.59 18.88
CA ARG A 5 -7.98 3.55 18.03
C ARG A 5 -7.47 3.79 16.62
N TYR A 6 -6.44 3.04 16.24
CA TYR A 6 -5.92 3.03 14.87
C TYR A 6 -7.01 2.55 13.90
N LYS A 7 -7.14 3.27 12.78
CA LYS A 7 -8.20 3.03 11.79
C LYS A 7 -7.75 1.89 10.87
N ARG A 8 -8.45 0.76 10.92
CA ARG A 8 -8.23 -0.32 9.93
C ARG A 8 -8.82 0.07 8.58
N PRO A 9 -8.22 -0.36 7.45
CA PRO A 9 -8.80 -0.18 6.14
C PRO A 9 -10.13 -0.92 6.05
N ASN A 10 -11.12 -0.31 5.39
CA ASN A 10 -12.38 -1.00 5.08
C ASN A 10 -12.29 -1.77 3.75
N LYS A 11 -13.32 -2.55 3.43
CA LYS A 11 -13.36 -3.36 2.20
C LYS A 11 -13.27 -2.55 0.91
N SER A 12 -13.81 -1.32 0.87
CA SER A 12 -13.70 -0.45 -0.31
C SER A 12 -12.27 0.04 -0.51
N GLN A 13 -11.66 0.50 0.58
CA GLN A 13 -10.26 0.94 0.58
C GLN A 13 -9.30 -0.17 0.14
N ILE A 14 -9.52 -1.42 0.58
CA ILE A 14 -8.70 -2.55 0.12
C ILE A 14 -8.86 -2.80 -1.38
N ARG A 15 -10.09 -2.68 -1.91
CA ARG A 15 -10.34 -2.85 -3.36
C ARG A 15 -9.72 -1.70 -4.17
N GLU A 16 -9.82 -0.47 -3.69
CA GLU A 16 -9.20 0.70 -4.31
C GLU A 16 -7.67 0.57 -4.31
N TYR A 17 -7.07 0.13 -3.20
CA TYR A 17 -5.64 -0.16 -3.11
C TYR A 17 -5.20 -1.22 -4.13
N LYS A 18 -5.93 -2.34 -4.25
CA LYS A 18 -5.59 -3.40 -5.21
C LYS A 18 -5.61 -2.89 -6.65
N ALA A 19 -6.63 -2.14 -7.03
CA ALA A 19 -6.71 -1.55 -8.36
C ALA A 19 -5.57 -0.54 -8.63
N TYR A 20 -5.24 0.28 -7.64
CA TYR A 20 -4.08 1.18 -7.70
C TYR A 20 -2.77 0.40 -7.88
N LEU A 21 -2.54 -0.62 -7.06
CA LEU A 21 -1.31 -1.38 -7.08
C LEU A 21 -1.15 -2.18 -8.38
N ASP A 22 -2.23 -2.74 -8.93
CA ASP A 22 -2.20 -3.41 -10.24
C ASP A 22 -1.75 -2.44 -11.34
N ALA A 23 -2.20 -1.18 -11.32
CA ALA A 23 -1.73 -0.17 -12.26
C ALA A 23 -0.23 0.13 -12.09
N VAL A 24 0.25 0.23 -10.85
CA VAL A 24 1.68 0.42 -10.55
C VAL A 24 2.49 -0.79 -11.07
N LYS A 25 2.05 -2.02 -10.81
CA LYS A 25 2.72 -3.23 -11.29
C LYS A 25 2.87 -3.23 -12.81
N THR A 26 1.80 -2.91 -13.54
CA THR A 26 1.85 -2.83 -15.01
C THR A 26 2.81 -1.75 -15.50
N MET A 27 2.93 -0.61 -14.81
CA MET A 27 3.86 0.46 -15.22
C MET A 27 5.33 0.08 -15.09
N TYR A 28 5.66 -0.88 -14.22
CA TYR A 28 7.03 -1.21 -13.84
C TYR A 28 7.40 -2.69 -14.03
N GLU A 29 6.59 -3.45 -14.78
CA GLU A 29 6.73 -4.91 -14.90
C GLU A 29 8.09 -5.37 -15.47
N ASP A 30 8.75 -4.51 -16.27
CA ASP A 30 10.05 -4.80 -16.88
C ASP A 30 11.27 -4.45 -15.99
N MET A 31 11.04 -3.95 -14.77
CA MET A 31 12.13 -3.58 -13.87
C MET A 31 12.79 -4.77 -13.18
N PRO A 32 14.09 -4.69 -12.84
CA PRO A 32 14.72 -5.71 -12.00
C PRO A 32 14.00 -5.88 -10.65
N ASP A 33 13.84 -7.12 -10.19
CA ASP A 33 13.04 -7.49 -9.01
C ASP A 33 13.25 -6.60 -7.79
N GLY A 34 14.51 -6.25 -7.46
CA GLY A 34 14.83 -5.39 -6.32
C GLY A 34 14.32 -3.95 -6.48
N ALA A 35 14.43 -3.39 -7.69
CA ALA A 35 13.92 -2.05 -7.99
C ALA A 35 12.39 -2.07 -8.08
N TYR A 36 11.83 -3.11 -8.69
CA TYR A 36 10.39 -3.33 -8.78
C TYR A 36 9.74 -3.40 -7.40
N PHE A 37 10.29 -4.22 -6.49
CA PHE A 37 9.77 -4.34 -5.13
C PHE A 37 9.86 -3.02 -4.35
N ALA A 38 10.98 -2.28 -4.47
CA ALA A 38 11.13 -0.98 -3.82
C ALA A 38 10.03 0.01 -4.26
N ILE A 39 9.69 0.03 -5.55
CA ILE A 39 8.60 0.87 -6.09
C ILE A 39 7.25 0.46 -5.51
N LEU A 40 6.96 -0.84 -5.37
CA LEU A 40 5.69 -1.30 -4.82
C LEU A 40 5.53 -0.91 -3.35
N ILE A 41 6.61 -0.98 -2.57
CA ILE A 41 6.60 -0.53 -1.17
C ILE A 41 6.41 0.99 -1.07
N ASP A 42 7.17 1.78 -1.84
CA ASP A 42 7.06 3.24 -1.89
C ASP A 42 5.66 3.72 -2.34
N SER A 43 5.11 3.05 -3.36
CA SER A 43 3.75 3.29 -3.84
C SER A 43 2.70 2.93 -2.77
N THR A 44 2.92 1.85 -2.03
CA THR A 44 2.03 1.45 -0.92
C THR A 44 2.07 2.47 0.22
N GLU A 45 3.25 2.95 0.60
CA GLU A 45 3.41 4.00 1.61
C GLU A 45 2.69 5.30 1.19
N SER A 46 2.88 5.72 -0.06
CA SER A 46 2.22 6.90 -0.64
C SER A 46 0.70 6.76 -0.58
N TRP A 47 0.16 5.63 -1.03
CA TRP A 47 -1.28 5.37 -0.99
C TRP A 47 -1.84 5.38 0.44
N LEU A 48 -1.13 4.79 1.40
CA LEU A 48 -1.54 4.79 2.80
C LEU A 48 -1.60 6.21 3.38
N ASN A 49 -0.61 7.05 3.06
CA ASN A 49 -0.57 8.45 3.51
C ASN A 49 -1.74 9.26 2.94
N GLU A 50 -2.00 9.15 1.64
CA GLU A 50 -3.13 9.83 0.97
C GLU A 50 -4.50 9.40 1.52
N ASN A 51 -4.61 8.16 2.00
CA ASN A 51 -5.87 7.57 2.46
C ASN A 51 -6.09 7.65 3.99
N ASN A 52 -5.29 8.45 4.71
CA ASN A 52 -5.33 8.58 6.18
C ASN A 52 -5.05 7.25 6.91
N LEU A 53 -4.21 6.41 6.31
CA LEU A 53 -3.78 5.11 6.82
C LEU A 53 -2.26 5.03 7.03
N GLY A 54 -1.52 6.13 6.92
CA GLY A 54 -0.05 6.20 7.09
C GLY A 54 0.51 5.81 8.47
N HIS A 55 -0.34 5.33 9.39
CA HIS A 55 0.08 4.69 10.63
C HIS A 55 0.25 3.17 10.49
N LEU A 56 -0.13 2.61 9.33
CA LEU A 56 0.10 1.22 8.98
C LEU A 56 1.47 1.08 8.33
N ASP A 57 2.14 -0.03 8.59
CA ASP A 57 3.41 -0.36 7.95
C ASP A 57 3.17 -0.74 6.49
N ALA A 58 3.87 -0.09 5.57
CA ALA A 58 3.68 -0.27 4.13
C ALA A 58 4.11 -1.67 3.66
N HIS A 59 5.16 -2.22 4.24
CA HIS A 59 5.66 -3.55 3.89
C HIS A 59 4.66 -4.63 4.32
N ASP A 60 4.21 -4.61 5.57
CA ASP A 60 3.19 -5.55 6.06
C ASP A 60 1.86 -5.40 5.30
N PHE A 61 1.46 -4.17 4.99
CA PHE A 61 0.23 -3.91 4.25
C PHE A 61 0.30 -4.46 2.82
N TYR A 62 1.42 -4.26 2.13
CA TYR A 62 1.68 -4.84 0.81
C TYR A 62 1.66 -6.37 0.86
N HIS A 63 2.32 -7.01 1.83
CA HIS A 63 2.27 -8.47 1.94
C HIS A 63 0.88 -9.02 2.21
N GLN A 64 0.02 -8.25 2.88
CA GLN A 64 -1.32 -8.69 3.21
C GLN A 64 -2.33 -8.48 2.07
N TYR A 65 -2.19 -7.40 1.30
CA TYR A 65 -3.21 -6.96 0.34
C TYR A 65 -2.71 -6.70 -1.07
N GLY A 66 -1.40 -6.71 -1.29
CA GLY A 66 -0.78 -6.52 -2.59
C GLY A 66 -0.81 -7.74 -3.49
#